data_AF-A0A521XA73-F1
#
_entry.id   AF-A0A521XA73-F1
#
_cell.length_a   1.000
_cell.length_b   1.000
_cell.length_c   1.000
_cell.angle_alpha   90.00
_cell.angle_beta   90.00
_cell.angle_gamma   90.00
#
_symmetry.space_group_name_H-M   'P 1'
#
loop_
_entity.id
_entity.type
_entity.pdbx_description
1 polymer ?
#
loop_
_entity_poly.entity_id
_entity_poly.type
_entity_poly.pdbx_seq_one_letter_code
_entity_poly.pdbx_strand_id
1 'polypeptide(L)'
;MAQVKSSGMFIRVEVDDPTASDAEAAKKLASLCPVDIFADRDGKVALVDENLDECILCALCLAVPGVRVAKLYDNDALLAAP
;
A
#
# COMPACT_ATOMS: atom_id res chain seq x y z
N MET A 1 -7.30 16.76 -3.31
CA MET A 1 -7.55 15.40 -2.84
C MET A 1 -6.56 14.53 -3.58
N ALA A 2 -5.44 14.21 -2.96
CA ALA A 2 -4.31 13.55 -3.57
C ALA A 2 -4.08 12.21 -2.86
N GLN A 3 -4.81 11.20 -3.32
CA GLN A 3 -4.55 9.81 -2.97
C GLN A 3 -3.17 9.42 -3.52
N VAL A 4 -2.37 8.70 -2.74
CA VAL A 4 -1.16 8.08 -3.29
C VAL A 4 -1.59 6.74 -3.87
N LYS A 5 -1.38 6.58 -5.17
CA LYS A 5 -1.81 5.41 -5.93
C LYS A 5 -0.73 5.02 -6.91
N SER A 6 -0.45 3.73 -6.98
CA SER A 6 0.43 3.17 -7.98
C SER A 6 -0.03 1.77 -8.40
N SER A 7 0.42 1.30 -9.55
CA SER A 7 0.01 0.02 -10.15
C SER A 7 1.20 -0.67 -10.79
N GLY A 8 1.41 -1.93 -10.40
CA GLY A 8 2.30 -2.86 -11.08
C GLY A 8 1.54 -3.70 -12.10
N MET A 9 2.10 -4.84 -12.49
CA MET A 9 1.43 -5.81 -13.36
C MET A 9 0.36 -6.61 -12.62
N PHE A 10 0.60 -6.99 -11.35
CA PHE A 10 -0.30 -7.88 -10.61
C PHE A 10 -1.25 -7.17 -9.65
N ILE A 11 -0.81 -6.05 -9.09
CA ILE A 11 -1.57 -5.32 -8.07
C ILE A 11 -1.60 -3.82 -8.31
N ARG A 12 -2.63 -3.20 -7.74
CA ARG A 12 -2.71 -1.76 -7.54
C ARG A 12 -2.83 -1.47 -6.06
N VAL A 13 -2.04 -0.52 -5.57
CA VAL A 13 -2.11 -0.02 -4.19
C VAL A 13 -2.67 1.39 -4.18
N GLU A 14 -3.58 1.65 -3.25
CA GLU A 14 -4.12 2.97 -2.98
C GLU A 14 -4.06 3.26 -1.48
N VAL A 15 -3.65 4.49 -1.15
CA VAL A 15 -3.68 5.02 0.21
C VAL A 15 -4.44 6.34 0.18
N ASP A 16 -5.48 6.46 1.00
CA ASP A 16 -6.28 7.68 1.08
C ASP A 16 -5.51 8.87 1.68
N ASP A 17 -5.96 10.10 1.40
CA ASP A 17 -5.24 11.33 1.80
C ASP A 17 -4.93 11.42 3.31
N PRO A 18 -5.88 11.10 4.22
CA PRO A 18 -5.61 11.18 5.66
C PRO A 18 -4.48 10.22 6.07
N THR A 19 -4.50 8.99 5.56
CA THR A 19 -3.48 7.99 5.88
C THR A 19 -2.14 8.32 5.21
N ALA A 20 -2.18 8.80 3.96
CA ALA A 20 -0.98 9.14 3.21
C ALA A 20 -0.19 10.30 3.84
N SER A 21 -0.88 11.17 4.58
CA SER A 21 -0.28 12.33 5.27
C SER A 21 -0.01 12.10 6.76
N ASP A 22 -0.26 10.88 7.28
CA ASP A 22 -0.06 10.54 8.68
C ASP A 22 1.31 9.90 8.92
N ALA A 23 2.10 10.50 9.80
CA ALA A 23 3.48 10.07 10.05
C ALA A 23 3.57 8.71 10.76
N GLU A 24 2.59 8.37 11.60
CA GLU A 24 2.57 7.06 12.26
C GLU A 24 2.13 5.97 11.29
N ALA A 25 1.20 6.27 10.38
CA ALA A 25 0.84 5.39 9.27
C ALA A 25 2.04 5.16 8.33
N ALA A 26 2.80 6.20 8.00
CA ALA A 26 3.99 6.10 7.16
C ALA A 26 5.04 5.14 7.75
N LYS A 27 5.43 5.33 9.02
CA LYS A 27 6.35 4.42 9.72
C LYS A 27 5.82 3.00 9.83
N LYS A 28 4.53 2.85 10.15
CA LYS A 28 3.90 1.53 10.29
C LYS A 28 3.87 0.79 8.96
N LEU A 29 3.48 1.45 7.87
CA LEU A 29 3.46 0.86 6.52
C LEU A 29 4.86 0.47 6.02
N ALA A 30 5.85 1.33 6.27
CA ALA A 30 7.24 1.06 5.89
C ALA A 30 7.85 -0.13 6.65
N SER A 31 7.35 -0.47 7.85
CA SER A 31 7.88 -1.58 8.65
C SER A 31 7.12 -2.90 8.49
N LEU A 32 5.84 -2.86 8.10
CA LEU A 32 5.00 -4.06 8.02
C LEU A 32 5.12 -4.80 6.68
N CYS A 33 5.60 -4.13 5.63
CA CYS A 33 5.58 -4.70 4.29
C CYS A 33 6.85 -5.53 4.09
N PRO A 34 6.76 -6.85 3.92
CA PRO A 34 7.94 -7.71 3.83
C PRO A 34 8.77 -7.49 2.55
N VAL A 35 8.27 -6.69 1.61
CA VAL A 35 8.86 -6.41 0.31
C VAL A 35 8.96 -4.91 0.03
N ASP A 36 8.89 -4.07 1.07
CA ASP A 36 9.20 -2.64 0.97
C ASP A 36 8.41 -1.85 -0.10
N ILE A 37 7.13 -2.17 -0.34
CA ILE A 37 6.25 -1.39 -1.23
C ILE A 37 5.97 0.01 -0.68
N PHE A 38 6.00 0.18 0.63
CA PHE A 38 5.72 1.44 1.30
C PHE A 38 7.01 2.02 1.89
N ALA A 39 7.16 3.32 1.78
CA ALA A 39 8.27 4.06 2.39
C ALA A 39 7.75 5.25 3.19
N ASP A 40 8.43 5.56 4.30
CA ASP A 40 8.29 6.83 5.00
C ASP A 40 9.18 7.88 4.30
N ARG A 41 8.54 8.91 3.74
CA ARG A 41 9.20 10.09 3.15
C ARG A 41 8.76 11.32 3.93
N ASP A 42 9.58 11.69 4.92
CA ASP A 42 9.37 12.86 5.78
C ASP A 42 7.99 12.86 6.48
N GLY A 43 7.58 11.70 7.00
CA GLY A 43 6.30 11.52 7.69
C GLY A 43 5.10 11.35 6.75
N LYS A 44 5.34 11.03 5.48
CA LYS A 44 4.30 10.76 4.48
C LYS A 44 4.51 9.41 3.84
N VAL A 45 3.42 8.75 3.50
CA VAL A 45 3.45 7.47 2.78
C VAL A 45 3.87 7.73 1.34
N ALA A 46 4.92 7.04 0.90
CA ALA A 46 5.28 6.90 -0.50
C ALA A 46 5.16 5.43 -0.94
N LEU A 47 4.83 5.21 -2.21
CA LEU A 47 4.85 3.88 -2.83
C LEU A 47 6.16 3.71 -3.61
N VAL A 48 6.78 2.55 -3.47
CA VAL A 48 8.00 2.15 -4.17
C VAL A 48 7.57 1.27 -5.35
N ASP A 49 7.41 1.90 -6.52
CA ASP A 49 6.78 1.28 -7.69
C ASP A 49 7.48 0.00 -8.16
N GLU A 50 8.81 -0.05 -8.06
CA GLU A 50 9.63 -1.23 -8.41
C GLU A 50 9.32 -2.47 -7.57
N ASN A 51 8.75 -2.30 -6.38
CA ASN A 51 8.44 -3.39 -5.46
C ASN A 51 6.98 -3.88 -5.55
N LEU A 52 6.13 -3.24 -6.35
CA LEU A 52 4.69 -3.57 -6.41
C LEU A 52 4.45 -5.03 -6.83
N ASP A 53 5.23 -5.54 -7.78
CA ASP A 53 5.08 -6.91 -8.28
C ASP A 53 5.72 -7.98 -7.37
N GLU A 54 6.45 -7.57 -6.32
CA GLU A 54 6.96 -8.46 -5.27
C GLU A 54 5.91 -8.75 -4.18
N CYS A 55 4.70 -8.18 -4.27
CA CYS A 55 3.67 -8.38 -3.27
C CYS A 55 3.27 -9.85 -3.10
N ILE A 56 3.52 -10.40 -1.91
CA ILE A 56 3.18 -11.78 -1.54
C ILE A 56 1.77 -11.95 -0.96
N LEU A 57 0.88 -10.96 -1.11
CA LEU A 57 -0.52 -10.97 -0.63
C LEU A 57 -0.69 -11.28 0.88
N CYS A 58 0.27 -10.88 1.71
CA CYS A 58 0.26 -11.15 3.16
C CYS A 58 -0.82 -10.40 3.97
N ALA A 59 -1.52 -9.43 3.35
CA ALA A 59 -2.55 -8.60 3.97
C ALA A 59 -2.11 -7.73 5.17
N LEU A 60 -0.84 -7.72 5.56
CA LEU A 60 -0.35 -6.95 6.71
C LEU A 60 -0.61 -5.44 6.57
N CYS A 61 -0.55 -4.91 5.35
CA CYS A 61 -0.79 -3.48 5.09
C CYS A 61 -2.24 -3.05 5.33
N LEU A 62 -3.18 -3.98 5.36
CA LEU A 62 -4.59 -3.71 5.64
C LEU A 62 -4.85 -3.46 7.14
N ALA A 63 -3.87 -3.71 8.01
CA ALA A 63 -3.91 -3.30 9.41
C ALA A 63 -3.77 -1.78 9.61
N VAL A 64 -3.54 -1.03 8.53
CA VAL A 64 -3.57 0.43 8.49
C VAL A 64 -4.84 0.85 7.72
N PRO A 65 -5.76 1.59 8.36
CA PRO A 65 -6.94 2.14 7.69
C PRO A 65 -6.56 2.93 6.44
N GLY A 66 -7.47 3.04 5.48
CA GLY A 66 -7.24 3.84 4.26
C GLY A 66 -6.36 3.18 3.19
N VAL A 67 -5.76 2.02 3.48
CA VAL A 67 -5.01 1.21 2.50
C VAL A 67 -5.94 0.26 1.76
N ARG A 68 -5.81 0.21 0.43
CA ARG A 68 -6.47 -0.77 -0.44
C ARG A 68 -5.45 -1.40 -1.38
N VAL A 69 -5.58 -2.72 -1.57
CA VAL A 69 -4.81 -3.47 -2.57
C VAL A 69 -5.79 -4.20 -3.48
N ALA A 70 -5.77 -3.89 -4.78
CA ALA A 70 -6.59 -4.55 -5.79
C ALA A 70 -5.75 -5.55 -6.58
N LYS A 71 -6.25 -6.77 -6.76
CA LYS A 71 -5.65 -7.80 -7.62
C LYS A 71 -6.09 -7.55 -9.05
N LEU A 72 -5.17 -7.05 -9.88
CA LEU A 72 -5.48 -6.67 -11.27
C LEU A 72 -5.81 -7.87 -12.16
N TYR A 73 -5.32 -9.06 -11.78
CA TYR A 73 -5.59 -10.32 -12.48
C TYR A 73 -6.92 -10.99 -12.08
N ASP A 74 -7.66 -10.42 -11.11
CA ASP A 74 -8.89 -10.99 -10.56
C ASP A 74 -10.02 -9.95 -10.57
N ASN A 75 -10.24 -9.31 -11.72
CA ASN A 75 -11.27 -8.27 -11.91
C ASN A 75 -11.23 -7.16 -10.84
N ASP A 76 -10.03 -6.67 -10.52
CA ASP A 76 -9.80 -5.66 -9.47
C ASP A 76 -10.29 -6.08 -8.07
N ALA A 77 -10.43 -7.39 -7.81
CA ALA A 77 -10.85 -7.89 -6.50
C ALA A 77 -9.91 -7.36 -5.39
N LEU A 78 -10.51 -6.79 -4.35
CA LEU A 78 -9.76 -6.30 -3.20
C LEU A 78 -9.16 -7.46 -2.42
N LEU A 79 -7.89 -7.31 -2.03
CA LEU A 79 -7.28 -8.17 -1.03
C LEU A 79 -8.04 -7.97 0.29
N ALA A 80 -8.47 -9.08 0.89
CA ALA A 80 -9.10 -9.08 2.20
C ALA A 80 -8.12 -9.61 3.24
N ALA A 81 -8.16 -9.06 4.45
CA ALA A 81 -7.51 -9.69 5.59
C ALA A 81 -8.24 -11.00 5.93
N PRO A 82 -7.52 -12.06 6.34
CA PRO A 82 -8.12 -13.31 6.80
C PRO A 82 -8.96 -13.14 8.06
#